data_AF-A0A3P3RJ53-F1
#
_entry.id   AF-A0A3P3RJ53-F1
#
_cell.length_a   1.000
_cell.length_b   1.000
_cell.length_c   1.000
_cell.angle_alpha   90.00
_cell.angle_beta   90.00
_cell.angle_gamma   90.00
#
_symmetry.space_group_name_H-M   'P 1'
#
loop_
_entity.id
_entity.type
_entity.pdbx_description
1 polymer ?
#
loop_
_entity_poly.entity_id
_entity_poly.type
_entity_poly.pdbx_seq_one_letter_code
_entity_poly.pdbx_strand_id
1 'polypeptide(L)' 'MVGPSPSDRNRFKWIRPAIVALVGVSSGLITLVGNATVTETALVVFAGLLLGGLLAKIVVPSGRRRER' A
#
# COMPACT_ATOMS: atom_id res chain seq x y z
N MET A 1 -15.49 22.43 -11.84
CA MET A 1 -14.52 21.68 -11.01
C MET A 1 -15.24 20.49 -10.41
N VAL A 2 -14.93 19.27 -10.83
CA VAL A 2 -15.48 18.04 -10.24
C VAL A 2 -14.81 17.83 -8.89
N GLY A 3 -15.52 18.13 -7.80
CA GLY A 3 -15.07 17.84 -6.44
C GLY A 3 -15.26 16.35 -6.11
N PRO A 4 -14.40 15.76 -5.28
CA PRO A 4 -14.49 14.35 -4.91
C PRO A 4 -15.86 14.05 -4.27
N SER A 5 -16.50 12.99 -4.75
CA SER A 5 -17.80 12.52 -4.29
C SER A 5 -17.77 12.26 -2.77
N PRO A 6 -18.87 12.45 -2.03
CA PRO A 6 -18.95 12.14 -0.60
C PRO A 6 -18.47 10.72 -0.25
N SER A 7 -18.66 9.76 -1.17
CA SER A 7 -18.19 8.38 -1.07
C SER A 7 -16.67 8.22 -1.13
N ASP A 8 -15.94 9.10 -1.82
CA ASP A 8 -14.47 9.06 -1.91
C ASP A 8 -13.80 9.56 -0.62
N ARG A 9 -14.40 10.53 0.06
CA ARG A 9 -13.86 11.09 1.31
C ARG A 9 -13.77 10.05 2.42
N ASN A 10 -14.73 9.13 2.50
CA ASN A 10 -14.76 8.13 3.56
C ASN A 10 -13.72 7.01 3.35
N ARG A 11 -13.44 6.63 2.10
CA ARG A 11 -12.38 5.65 1.76
C ARG A 11 -10.98 6.19 2.01
N PHE A 12 -10.73 7.45 1.68
CA PHE A 12 -9.41 8.07 1.89
C PHE A 12 -9.05 8.28 3.37
N LYS A 13 -10.05 8.34 4.25
CA LYS A 13 -9.86 8.55 5.70
C LYS A 13 -9.12 7.37 6.36
N TRP A 14 -9.27 6.16 5.83
CA TRP A 14 -8.67 4.93 6.36
C TRP A 14 -7.37 4.52 5.66
N ILE A 15 -7.12 5.01 4.44
CA ILE A 15 -5.90 4.71 3.69
C ILE A 15 -4.67 5.32 4.35
N ARG A 16 -4.75 6.57 4.81
CA ARG A 16 -3.63 7.26 5.47
C ARG A 16 -3.14 6.53 6.74
N PRO A 17 -3.99 6.20 7.72
CA PRO A 17 -3.54 5.45 8.89
C PRO A 17 -3.09 4.03 8.54
N ALA A 18 -3.70 3.38 7.54
CA ALA A 18 -3.27 2.05 7.09
C ALA A 18 -1.85 2.07 6.52
N ILE A 19 -1.49 3.08 5.71
CA ILE A 19 -0.12 3.24 5.18
C ILE A 19 0.86 3.53 6.32
N VAL A 20 0.51 4.43 7.24
CA VAL A 20 1.39 4.76 8.39
C VAL A 20 1.63 3.54 9.27
N ALA A 21 0.58 2.77 9.57
CA ALA A 21 0.70 1.52 10.33
C ALA A 21 1.56 0.49 9.58
N LEU A 22 1.34 0.33 8.27
CA LEU A 22 2.11 -0.62 7.45
C LEU A 22 3.61 -0.27 7.42
N VAL A 23 3.93 1.01 7.24
CA VAL A 23 5.32 1.51 7.23
C VAL A 23 5.94 1.36 8.62
N GLY A 24 5.23 1.76 9.68
CA GLY A 24 5.71 1.66 11.05
C GLY A 24 5.98 0.22 11.49
N VAL A 25 5.06 -0.70 11.19
CA VAL A 25 5.21 -2.13 11.48
C VAL A 25 6.36 -2.74 10.68
N SER A 26 6.48 -2.42 9.38
CA SER A 26 7.58 -2.91 8.55
C SER A 26 8.94 -2.42 9.05
N SER A 27 9.05 -1.13 9.39
CA SER A 27 10.28 -0.56 9.95
C SER A 27 10.61 -1.15 11.31
N GLY A 28 9.62 -1.38 12.18
CA GLY A 28 9.82 -2.00 13.49
C GLY A 28 10.32 -3.44 13.38
N LEU A 29 9.77 -4.22 12.44
CA LEU A 29 10.22 -5.58 12.15
C LEU A 29 11.66 -5.61 11.60
N ILE A 30 11.99 -4.72 10.66
CA ILE A 30 13.36 -4.59 10.13
C ILE A 30 14.35 -4.28 11.25
N THR A 31 14.00 -3.35 12.15
CA THR A 31 14.83 -3.00 13.31
C THR A 31 14.95 -4.16 14.30
N LEU A 32 13.88 -4.92 14.56
CA LEU A 32 13.90 -6.07 15.48
C LEU A 32 14.79 -7.20 14.98
N VAL A 33 14.94 -7.36 13.67
CA VAL A 33 15.80 -8.38 13.07
C VAL A 33 17.28 -8.09 13.36
N GLY A 34 17.65 -6.85 13.74
CA GLY A 34 18.90 -6.47 14.41
C GLY A 34 20.20 -6.63 13.60
N ASN A 35 20.20 -7.50 12.60
CA ASN A 35 21.35 -7.90 11.78
C ASN A 35 20.97 -8.12 10.31
N ALA A 36 19.80 -7.62 9.89
CA ALA A 36 19.37 -7.68 8.50
C ALA A 36 20.36 -6.89 7.65
N THR A 37 20.99 -7.59 6.72
CA THR A 37 21.86 -6.93 5.75
C THR A 37 21.04 -5.97 4.88
N VAL A 38 21.68 -4.93 4.32
CA VAL A 38 21.02 -3.99 3.39
C VAL A 38 20.35 -4.76 2.24
N THR A 39 21.01 -5.83 1.78
CA THR A 39 20.51 -6.72 0.73
C THR A 39 19.23 -7.47 1.14
N GLU A 40 19.18 -8.04 2.33
CA GLU A 40 17.96 -8.69 2.84
C GLU A 40 16.81 -7.70 2.97
N THR A 41 17.09 -6.50 3.48
CA THR A 41 16.09 -5.46 3.62
C THR A 41 15.54 -5.04 2.25
N ALA A 42 16.42 -4.82 1.27
CA ALA A 42 16.03 -4.49 -0.09
C ALA A 42 15.19 -5.59 -0.75
N LEU A 43 15.54 -6.87 -0.56
CA LEU A 43 14.79 -8.00 -1.08
C LEU A 43 13.40 -8.12 -0.45
N VAL A 44 13.29 -7.96 0.86
CA VAL A 44 12.01 -8.03 1.58
C VAL A 44 11.10 -6.88 1.15
N VAL A 45 11.63 -5.66 1.04
CA VAL A 45 10.88 -4.50 0.53
C VAL A 45 10.41 -4.75 -0.89
N PHE A 46 11.28 -5.21 -1.77
CA PHE A 46 10.96 -5.47 -3.18
C PHE A 46 9.90 -6.58 -3.33
N ALA A 47 10.00 -7.66 -2.56
CA ALA A 47 9.02 -8.74 -2.53
C ALA A 47 7.66 -8.26 -2.01
N GLY A 48 7.64 -7.47 -0.93
CA GLY A 48 6.43 -6.87 -0.39
C GLY A 48 5.74 -5.92 -1.40
N LEU A 49 6.53 -5.17 -2.16
CA LEU A 49 6.02 -4.24 -3.17
C LEU A 49 5.43 -4.98 -4.38
N LEU A 50 6.09 -6.06 -4.83
CA LEU A 50 5.56 -6.94 -5.87
C LEU A 50 4.25 -7.60 -5.44
N LEU A 51 4.21 -8.17 -4.24
CA LEU A 51 3.02 -8.83 -3.72
C LEU A 51 1.87 -7.84 -3.51
N GLY A 52 2.16 -6.68 -2.93
CA GLY A 52 1.19 -5.60 -2.75
C GLY A 52 0.66 -5.07 -4.08
N GLY A 53 1.52 -4.88 -5.09
CA GLY A 53 1.13 -4.49 -6.44
C GLY A 53 0.25 -5.53 -7.14
N LEU A 54 0.57 -6.81 -6.97
CA LEU A 54 -0.21 -7.92 -7.54
C LEU A 54 -1.60 -8.01 -6.87
N LEU A 55 -1.66 -7.93 -5.54
CA LEU A 55 -2.91 -7.89 -4.79
C LEU A 55 -3.75 -6.67 -5.16
N ALA A 56 -3.12 -5.50 -5.27
CA ALA A 56 -3.79 -4.29 -5.72
C ALA A 56 -4.39 -4.47 -7.12
N LYS A 57 -3.67 -5.10 -8.05
CA LYS A 57 -4.18 -5.39 -9.40
C LYS A 57 -5.41 -6.31 -9.38
N ILE A 58 -5.46 -7.27 -8.46
CA ILE A 58 -6.58 -8.22 -8.34
C ILE A 58 -7.78 -7.58 -7.63
N VAL A 59 -7.52 -6.84 -6.55
CA VAL A 59 -8.54 -6.31 -5.65
C VAL A 59 -9.11 -4.99 -6.13
N VAL A 60 -8.31 -4.12 -6.75
CA VAL A 60 -8.77 -2.85 -7.30
C VAL A 60 -9.45 -3.13 -8.64
N PRO A 61 -10.79 -3.01 -8.74
CA PRO A 61 -11.47 -3.18 -10.00
C PRO A 61 -10.98 -2.04 -10.89
N SER A 62 -10.34 -2.39 -12.00
CA SER A 62 -10.06 -1.42 -13.06
C SER A 62 -11.40 -0.93 -13.57
N GLY A 63 -11.85 0.23 -13.06
CA GLY A 63 -13.07 0.89 -13.48
C GLY A 63 -12.96 1.18 -14.96
N ARG A 64 -13.48 0.25 -15.77
CA ARG A 64 -13.63 0.42 -17.21
C ARG A 64 -14.65 1.54 -17.39
N ARG A 65 -14.13 2.74 -17.61
CA ARG A 65 -14.86 3.93 -18.08
C ARG A 65 -15.58 3.53 -19.36
N ARG A 66 -16.83 3.09 -19.23
CA ARG A 66 -17.74 2.94 -20.36
C ARG A 66 -18.35 4.32 -20.55
N GLU A 67 -17.67 5.12 -21.37
CA GLU A 67 -18.32 6.25 -22.04
C GLU A 67 -19.49 5.71 -22.86
N ARG A 68 -20.68 6.14 -22.51
CA ARG A 68 -21.81 6.35 -23.42
C ARG A 68 -22.49 7.64 -23.00
#